data_AF-A0A4U5PIU1-F1
#
_entry.id   AF-A0A4U5PIU1-F1
#
_cell.length_a   1.000
_cell.length_b   1.000
_cell.length_c   1.000
_cell.angle_alpha   90.00
_cell.angle_beta   90.00
_cell.angle_gamma   90.00
#
_symmetry.space_group_name_H-M   'P 1'
#
loop_
_entity.id
_entity.type
_entity.pdbx_description
1 polymer ?
#
loop_
_entity_poly.entity_id
_entity_poly.type
_entity_poly.pdbx_seq_one_letter_code
_entity_poly.pdbx_strand_id
1 'polypeptide(L)'
;MDNVPFTFIDAVAHLLPKHFLIAFGELESNLWSSVGETHRKKRLDCVLSVETFNGETYSTVLGLDGVTYTLQDYANMNNSYKRVVGLCQYPRTFKKGKDDKAVLKSFLNLGHKINLVFDELYFSDSTKDLFLMPSKGIYMMSTIETTGLFFDWHFENNAILEELWMFTFDCQLKVIESWLNRPNPREITLKSDKEIKSMRSVKAKLVDLGVNQMDCGKDHITAVLMHPQNGAELTILVEFELDDNYW
;
A
#
# COMPACT_ATOMS: atom_id res chain seq x y z
N MET A 1 16.13 -28.03 -1.56
CA MET A 1 14.75 -27.94 -2.07
C MET A 1 14.79 -28.10 -3.59
N ASP A 2 15.45 -29.15 -4.07
CA ASP A 2 16.03 -29.10 -5.43
C ASP A 2 15.17 -29.86 -6.44
N ASN A 3 14.14 -30.56 -5.93
CA ASN A 3 13.18 -31.34 -6.71
C ASN A 3 11.93 -30.52 -7.09
N VAL A 4 12.01 -29.19 -7.11
CA VAL A 4 10.91 -28.33 -7.59
C VAL A 4 11.27 -27.77 -8.98
N PRO A 5 10.27 -27.57 -9.86
CA PRO A 5 10.53 -27.02 -11.20
C PRO A 5 11.18 -25.62 -11.14
N PHE A 6 12.09 -25.34 -12.07
CA PHE A 6 12.69 -24.01 -12.23
C PHE A 6 11.63 -22.89 -12.30
N THR A 7 10.54 -23.11 -13.04
CA THR A 7 9.45 -22.13 -13.21
C THR A 7 8.78 -21.77 -11.88
N PHE A 8 8.70 -22.71 -10.94
CA PHE A 8 8.18 -22.44 -9.60
C PHE A 8 9.15 -21.54 -8.83
N ILE A 9 10.44 -21.86 -8.83
CA ILE A 9 11.47 -21.07 -8.14
C ILE A 9 11.54 -19.65 -8.71
N ASP A 10 11.54 -19.52 -10.04
CA ASP A 10 11.57 -18.25 -10.75
C ASP A 10 10.34 -17.39 -10.41
N ALA A 11 9.14 -17.99 -10.37
CA ALA A 11 7.92 -17.31 -9.96
C ALA A 11 7.97 -16.86 -8.49
N VAL A 12 8.47 -17.71 -7.58
CA VAL A 12 8.65 -17.34 -6.16
C VAL A 12 9.62 -16.16 -6.02
N ALA A 13 10.77 -16.22 -6.68
CA ALA A 13 11.75 -15.13 -6.66
C ALA A 13 11.18 -13.81 -7.25
N HIS A 14 10.34 -13.90 -8.28
CA HIS A 14 9.68 -12.74 -8.87
C HIS A 14 8.70 -12.06 -7.90
N LEU A 15 7.98 -12.84 -7.09
CA LEU A 15 6.96 -12.36 -6.16
C LEU A 15 7.55 -11.78 -4.86
N LEU A 16 8.70 -12.27 -4.42
CA LEU A 16 9.30 -11.81 -3.16
C LEU A 16 9.83 -10.36 -3.25
N PRO A 17 9.91 -9.63 -2.12
CA PRO A 17 10.67 -8.38 -2.07
C PRO A 17 12.16 -8.56 -2.39
N LYS A 18 12.79 -7.53 -2.95
CA LYS A 18 14.19 -7.58 -3.42
C LYS A 18 15.20 -7.97 -2.34
N HIS A 19 14.98 -7.62 -1.08
CA HIS A 19 15.89 -7.95 0.03
C HIS A 19 15.96 -9.46 0.31
N PHE A 20 14.90 -10.24 0.04
CA PHE A 20 14.93 -11.70 0.18
C PHE A 20 15.78 -12.38 -0.90
N LEU A 21 16.03 -11.72 -2.02
CA LEU A 21 16.84 -12.28 -3.11
C LEU A 21 18.31 -12.45 -2.71
N ILE A 22 18.78 -11.68 -1.71
CA ILE A 22 20.12 -11.84 -1.14
C ILE A 22 20.21 -13.20 -0.45
N ALA A 23 19.27 -13.48 0.46
CA ALA A 23 19.20 -14.76 1.17
C ALA A 23 19.06 -15.94 0.20
N PHE A 24 18.30 -15.78 -0.90
CA PHE A 24 18.20 -16.82 -1.93
C PHE A 24 19.55 -17.12 -2.59
N GLY A 25 20.34 -16.08 -2.89
CA GLY A 25 21.68 -16.22 -3.45
C GLY A 25 22.65 -16.99 -2.52
N GLU A 26 22.41 -16.95 -1.21
CA GLU A 26 23.24 -17.60 -0.19
C GLU A 26 22.82 -19.04 0.13
N LEU A 27 21.71 -19.53 -0.44
CA LEU A 27 21.27 -20.92 -0.25
C LEU A 27 22.27 -21.89 -0.90
N GLU A 28 22.59 -22.99 -0.21
CA GLU A 28 23.49 -24.05 -0.71
C GLU A 28 22.97 -24.73 -1.99
N SER A 29 21.69 -24.57 -2.30
CA SER A 29 21.13 -25.06 -3.55
C SER A 29 21.58 -24.19 -4.73
N ASN A 30 22.33 -24.78 -5.66
CA ASN A 30 22.72 -24.17 -6.94
C ASN A 30 21.54 -23.53 -7.70
N LEU A 31 20.37 -24.19 -7.72
CA LEU A 31 19.21 -23.71 -8.47
C LEU A 31 18.61 -22.44 -7.86
N TRP A 32 18.26 -22.49 -6.58
CA TRP A 32 17.76 -21.33 -5.82
C TRP A 32 18.76 -20.16 -5.80
N SER A 33 20.04 -20.43 -5.58
CA SER A 33 21.10 -19.41 -5.60
C SER A 33 21.18 -18.73 -6.97
N SER A 34 21.26 -19.51 -8.05
CA SER A 34 21.32 -18.97 -9.42
C SER A 34 20.11 -18.12 -9.80
N VAL A 35 18.91 -18.55 -9.42
CA VAL A 35 17.67 -17.77 -9.65
C VAL A 35 17.69 -16.48 -8.83
N GLY A 36 18.04 -16.56 -7.53
CA GLY A 36 18.14 -15.41 -6.64
C GLY A 36 19.11 -14.35 -7.17
N GLU A 37 20.30 -14.76 -7.60
CA GLU A 37 21.28 -13.86 -8.23
C GLU A 37 20.79 -13.24 -9.53
N THR A 38 20.12 -14.04 -10.38
CA THR A 38 19.56 -13.55 -11.64
C THR A 38 18.50 -12.49 -11.41
N HIS A 39 17.56 -12.72 -10.49
CA HIS A 39 16.57 -11.70 -10.11
C HIS A 39 17.25 -10.49 -9.49
N ARG A 40 18.20 -10.66 -8.58
CA ARG A 40 18.94 -9.53 -7.97
C ARG A 40 19.57 -8.63 -9.03
N LYS A 41 20.12 -9.21 -10.10
CA LYS A 41 20.82 -8.49 -11.17
C LYS A 41 19.89 -7.89 -12.23
N LYS A 42 18.84 -8.61 -12.64
CA LYS A 42 18.00 -8.24 -13.80
C LYS A 42 16.68 -7.57 -13.44
N ARG A 43 16.25 -7.68 -12.18
CA ARG A 43 14.93 -7.22 -11.77
C ARG A 43 14.83 -5.71 -11.76
N LEU A 44 13.75 -5.24 -12.39
CA LEU A 44 13.35 -3.85 -12.47
C LEU A 44 12.04 -3.69 -11.70
N ASP A 45 12.15 -3.21 -10.47
CA ASP A 45 10.98 -2.82 -9.67
C ASP A 45 10.60 -1.37 -10.04
N CYS A 46 9.32 -1.14 -10.27
CA CYS A 46 8.77 0.15 -10.67
C CYS A 46 7.53 0.54 -9.85
N VAL A 47 7.21 1.83 -9.85
CA VAL A 47 5.97 2.38 -9.30
C VAL A 47 5.14 2.96 -10.46
N LEU A 48 3.86 2.62 -10.50
CA LEU A 48 2.91 3.20 -11.45
C LEU A 48 2.36 4.51 -10.87
N SER A 49 2.71 5.64 -11.47
CA SER A 49 2.12 6.93 -11.13
C SER A 49 0.92 7.21 -12.02
N VAL A 50 -0.23 7.53 -11.41
CA VAL A 50 -1.47 7.88 -12.09
C VAL A 50 -1.89 9.29 -11.69
N GLU A 51 -1.90 10.20 -12.64
CA GLU A 51 -2.33 11.58 -12.46
C GLU A 51 -3.71 11.78 -13.09
N THR A 52 -4.59 12.55 -12.44
CA THR A 52 -5.90 12.90 -13.02
C THR A 52 -6.21 14.38 -13.02
N PHE A 53 -6.83 14.83 -14.11
CA PHE A 53 -7.25 16.22 -14.31
C PHE A 53 -8.50 16.30 -15.17
N ASN A 54 -9.56 16.99 -14.72
CA ASN A 54 -10.76 17.22 -15.53
C ASN A 54 -11.32 15.95 -16.22
N GLY A 55 -11.27 14.81 -15.53
CA GLY A 55 -11.73 13.51 -16.04
C GLY A 55 -10.74 12.75 -16.93
N GLU A 56 -9.64 13.38 -17.36
CA GLU A 56 -8.54 12.74 -18.10
C GLU A 56 -7.59 12.02 -17.13
N THR A 57 -7.00 10.91 -17.58
CA THR A 57 -6.02 10.11 -16.83
C THR A 57 -4.68 10.08 -17.56
N TYR A 58 -3.59 10.22 -16.81
CA TYR A 58 -2.24 10.12 -17.33
C TYR A 58 -1.41 9.19 -16.45
N SER A 59 -0.75 8.22 -17.06
CA SER A 59 -0.06 7.15 -16.36
C SER A 59 1.41 7.06 -16.78
N THR A 60 2.31 6.98 -15.80
CA THR A 60 3.74 6.74 -16.02
C THR A 60 4.24 5.63 -15.12
N VAL A 61 5.31 4.96 -15.54
CA VAL A 61 5.96 3.94 -14.73
C VAL A 61 7.35 4.44 -14.37
N LEU A 62 7.59 4.68 -13.09
CA LEU A 62 8.87 5.12 -12.55
C LEU A 62 9.67 3.91 -12.07
N GLY A 63 10.78 3.60 -12.73
CA GLY A 63 11.77 2.65 -12.24
C GLY A 63 12.43 3.17 -10.97
N LEU A 64 12.71 2.26 -10.03
CA LEU A 64 13.48 2.61 -8.82
C LEU A 64 14.95 2.96 -9.13
N ASP A 65 15.38 2.81 -10.38
CA ASP A 65 16.63 3.31 -10.93
C ASP A 65 16.56 4.79 -11.37
N GLY A 66 15.38 5.42 -11.23
CA GLY A 66 15.12 6.81 -11.61
C GLY A 66 14.65 6.99 -13.06
N VAL A 67 14.54 5.92 -13.85
CA VAL A 67 14.10 6.00 -15.24
C VAL A 67 12.57 6.03 -15.30
N THR A 68 11.99 6.98 -16.04
CA THR A 68 10.55 7.06 -16.26
C THR A 68 10.17 6.52 -17.62
N TYR A 69 9.11 5.73 -17.67
CA TYR A 69 8.55 5.13 -18.88
C TYR A 69 7.12 5.56 -19.09
N THR A 70 6.71 5.69 -20.35
CA THR A 70 5.28 5.69 -20.66
C THR A 70 4.72 4.29 -20.39
N LEU A 71 3.42 4.20 -20.10
CA LEU A 71 2.78 2.91 -19.87
C LEU A 71 2.91 1.97 -21.10
N GLN A 72 2.88 2.53 -22.31
CA GLN A 72 3.04 1.79 -23.56
C GLN A 72 4.47 1.26 -23.73
N ASP A 73 5.48 2.08 -23.45
CA ASP A 73 6.88 1.65 -23.53
C ASP A 73 7.16 0.56 -22.50
N TYR A 74 6.69 0.76 -21.26
CA TYR A 74 6.80 -0.25 -20.21
C TYR A 74 6.12 -1.55 -20.61
N ALA A 75 4.91 -1.52 -21.16
CA ALA A 75 4.21 -2.71 -21.64
C ALA A 75 5.01 -3.46 -22.72
N ASN A 76 5.60 -2.72 -23.66
CA ASN A 76 6.37 -3.27 -24.79
C ASN A 76 7.78 -3.76 -24.43
N MET A 77 8.29 -3.46 -23.22
CA MET A 77 9.61 -3.97 -22.81
C MET A 77 9.67 -5.49 -22.82
N ASN A 78 10.64 -6.05 -23.54
CA ASN A 78 10.95 -7.48 -23.49
C ASN A 78 11.82 -7.81 -22.26
N ASN A 79 11.26 -7.61 -21.06
CA ASN A 79 11.89 -7.94 -19.79
C ASN A 79 10.91 -8.70 -18.90
N SER A 80 11.15 -10.00 -18.70
CA SER A 80 10.34 -10.86 -17.80
C SER A 80 10.57 -10.58 -16.31
N TYR A 81 11.60 -9.79 -15.97
CA TYR A 81 11.94 -9.42 -14.61
C TYR A 81 11.45 -8.01 -14.22
N LYS A 82 10.65 -7.35 -15.07
CA LYS A 82 10.00 -6.08 -14.73
C LYS A 82 8.78 -6.32 -13.85
N ARG A 83 8.56 -5.48 -12.84
CA ARG A 83 7.42 -5.59 -11.93
C ARG A 83 6.99 -4.21 -11.47
N VAL A 84 5.67 -3.99 -11.43
CA VAL A 84 5.10 -2.85 -10.70
C VAL A 84 4.90 -3.27 -9.25
N VAL A 85 5.67 -2.65 -8.35
CA VAL A 85 5.62 -2.92 -6.90
C VAL A 85 4.67 -1.97 -6.18
N GLY A 86 4.37 -0.81 -6.77
CA GLY A 86 3.50 0.20 -6.20
C GLY A 86 2.67 0.95 -7.22
N LEU A 87 1.59 1.58 -6.77
CA LEU A 87 0.83 2.55 -7.54
C LEU A 87 0.64 3.78 -6.67
N CYS A 88 0.99 4.94 -7.21
CA CYS A 88 0.71 6.23 -6.63
C CYS A 88 -0.33 6.96 -7.47
N GLN A 89 -1.27 7.62 -6.82
CA GLN A 89 -2.23 8.49 -7.49
C GLN A 89 -2.07 9.92 -6.98
N TYR A 90 -2.12 10.87 -7.91
CA TYR A 90 -1.92 12.28 -7.64
C TYR A 90 -3.00 13.13 -8.32
N PRO A 91 -3.42 14.25 -7.69
CA PRO A 91 -4.05 15.32 -8.46
C PRO A 91 -3.03 15.83 -9.47
N ARG A 92 -3.46 16.03 -10.70
CA ARG A 92 -2.61 16.69 -11.67
C ARG A 92 -2.73 18.20 -11.53
N THR A 93 -1.59 18.89 -11.49
CA THR A 93 -1.54 20.37 -11.46
C THR A 93 -1.37 20.99 -12.86
N PHE A 94 -0.99 20.20 -13.89
CA PHE A 94 -0.71 20.73 -15.23
C PHE A 94 -1.23 19.84 -16.39
N LYS A 95 -1.61 20.48 -17.50
CA LYS A 95 -2.19 19.83 -18.67
C LYS A 95 -1.08 19.46 -19.68
N LYS A 96 -0.49 18.26 -19.58
CA LYS A 96 0.42 17.76 -20.63
C LYS A 96 0.34 16.25 -20.81
N GLY A 97 -0.43 15.76 -21.77
CA GLY A 97 -0.44 14.34 -22.10
C GLY A 97 -1.68 13.96 -22.89
N LYS A 98 -1.67 12.74 -23.42
CA LYS A 98 -2.85 12.09 -23.98
C LYS A 98 -3.53 11.29 -22.87
N ASP A 99 -4.85 11.36 -22.79
CA ASP A 99 -5.62 10.50 -21.90
C ASP A 99 -5.31 9.02 -22.19
N ASP A 100 -4.82 8.30 -21.18
CA ASP A 100 -4.41 6.90 -21.28
C ASP A 100 -5.25 5.95 -20.42
N LYS A 101 -6.42 6.40 -19.97
CA LYS A 101 -7.36 5.61 -19.16
C LYS A 101 -7.61 4.20 -19.69
N ALA A 102 -7.79 4.05 -21.00
CA ALA A 102 -8.01 2.74 -21.62
C ALA A 102 -6.78 1.83 -21.55
N VAL A 103 -5.58 2.40 -21.71
CA VAL A 103 -4.30 1.67 -21.60
C VAL A 103 -4.08 1.27 -20.15
N LEU A 104 -4.33 2.17 -19.19
CA LEU A 104 -4.26 1.89 -17.76
C LEU A 104 -5.18 0.74 -17.37
N LYS A 105 -6.44 0.76 -17.81
CA LYS A 105 -7.39 -0.33 -17.51
C LYS A 105 -6.92 -1.67 -18.07
N SER A 106 -6.40 -1.68 -19.31
CA SER A 106 -5.82 -2.89 -19.90
C SER A 106 -4.60 -3.38 -19.12
N PHE A 107 -3.73 -2.47 -18.71
CA PHE A 107 -2.52 -2.76 -17.94
C PHE A 107 -2.84 -3.40 -16.58
N LEU A 108 -3.83 -2.87 -15.86
CA LEU A 108 -4.21 -3.38 -14.54
C LEU A 108 -4.90 -4.75 -14.63
N ASN A 109 -5.62 -5.01 -15.72
CA ASN A 109 -6.24 -6.32 -15.98
C ASN A 109 -5.22 -7.44 -16.23
N LEU A 110 -3.93 -7.14 -16.44
CA LEU A 110 -2.88 -8.14 -16.57
C LEU A 110 -2.52 -8.84 -15.24
N GLY A 111 -3.21 -8.50 -14.14
CA GLY A 111 -3.14 -9.24 -12.88
C GLY A 111 -1.88 -8.95 -12.09
N HIS A 112 -1.26 -7.78 -12.29
CA HIS A 112 -0.17 -7.33 -11.43
C HIS A 112 -0.70 -7.17 -10.00
N LYS A 113 -0.15 -7.94 -9.05
CA LYS A 113 -0.41 -7.74 -7.61
C LYS A 113 0.37 -6.51 -7.16
N ILE A 114 -0.31 -5.38 -7.03
CA ILE A 114 0.30 -4.10 -6.69
C ILE A 114 0.12 -3.84 -5.19
N ASN A 115 1.20 -3.47 -4.50
CA ASN A 115 1.08 -2.87 -3.17
C ASN A 115 0.76 -1.38 -3.37
N LEU A 116 -0.51 -1.02 -3.32
CA LEU A 116 -0.93 0.36 -3.62
C LEU A 116 -0.43 1.31 -2.52
N VAL A 117 0.17 2.44 -2.91
CA VAL A 117 0.63 3.49 -2.01
C VAL A 117 0.00 4.78 -2.52
N PHE A 118 -1.12 5.21 -1.96
CA PHE A 118 -1.74 6.44 -2.43
C PHE A 118 -1.14 7.64 -1.70
N ASP A 119 -0.48 8.52 -2.45
CA ASP A 119 0.11 9.72 -1.89
C ASP A 119 -1.01 10.75 -1.61
N GLU A 120 -1.82 11.13 -2.60
CA GLU A 120 -2.92 12.09 -2.40
C GLU A 120 -4.14 11.75 -3.27
N LEU A 121 -5.25 11.42 -2.61
CA LEU A 121 -6.42 10.91 -3.30
C LEU A 121 -7.45 12.00 -3.61
N TYR A 122 -7.65 12.23 -4.91
CA TYR A 122 -8.77 13.00 -5.42
C TYR A 122 -9.75 12.01 -6.04
N PHE A 123 -10.78 11.68 -5.27
CA PHE A 123 -11.83 10.81 -5.77
C PHE A 123 -12.50 11.48 -6.97
N SER A 124 -12.42 10.81 -8.11
CA SER A 124 -13.17 11.18 -9.31
C SER A 124 -13.81 9.92 -9.87
N ASP A 125 -15.00 10.07 -10.46
CA ASP A 125 -15.69 8.95 -11.11
C ASP A 125 -14.82 8.31 -12.21
N SER A 126 -13.87 9.05 -12.78
CA SER A 126 -12.96 8.53 -13.79
C SER A 126 -11.93 7.53 -13.23
N THR A 127 -11.64 7.56 -11.94
CA THR A 127 -10.62 6.71 -11.29
C THR A 127 -11.18 5.75 -10.25
N LYS A 128 -12.50 5.75 -10.02
CA LYS A 128 -13.16 4.84 -9.08
C LYS A 128 -12.69 3.39 -9.19
N ASP A 129 -12.53 2.87 -10.41
CA ASP A 129 -12.06 1.49 -10.64
C ASP A 129 -10.66 1.22 -10.02
N LEU A 130 -9.78 2.22 -9.95
CA LEU A 130 -8.44 2.12 -9.36
C LEU A 130 -8.50 2.03 -7.84
N PHE A 131 -9.44 2.76 -7.24
CA PHE A 131 -9.66 2.75 -5.80
C PHE A 131 -10.22 1.42 -5.31
N LEU A 132 -10.94 0.69 -6.15
CA LEU A 132 -11.53 -0.60 -5.79
C LEU A 132 -10.63 -1.77 -6.22
N MET A 133 -9.33 -1.55 -6.36
CA MET A 133 -8.38 -2.63 -6.61
C MET A 133 -7.96 -3.31 -5.30
N PRO A 134 -7.99 -4.65 -5.20
CA PRO A 134 -7.41 -5.34 -4.06
C PRO A 134 -5.92 -5.02 -3.89
N SER A 135 -5.52 -4.68 -2.67
CA SER A 135 -4.15 -4.32 -2.30
C SER A 135 -3.81 -4.80 -0.88
N LYS A 136 -2.53 -5.10 -0.65
CA LYS A 136 -2.03 -5.52 0.67
C LYS A 136 -1.81 -4.36 1.63
N GLY A 137 -1.31 -3.25 1.10
CA GLY A 137 -1.17 -1.99 1.79
C GLY A 137 -1.98 -0.90 1.08
N ILE A 138 -2.43 0.09 1.84
CA ILE A 138 -2.97 1.35 1.33
C ILE A 138 -2.32 2.45 2.16
N TYR A 139 -1.59 3.35 1.49
CA TYR A 139 -1.05 4.57 2.09
C TYR A 139 -1.96 5.74 1.73
N MET A 140 -2.13 6.73 2.60
CA MET A 140 -2.96 7.92 2.37
C MET A 140 -2.40 9.17 3.08
N MET A 141 -1.98 10.19 2.32
CA MET A 141 -1.50 11.46 2.92
C MET A 141 -2.59 12.50 3.19
N SER A 142 -3.74 12.41 2.51
CA SER A 142 -4.78 13.45 2.60
C SER A 142 -6.03 12.99 3.34
N THR A 143 -6.73 13.97 3.93
CA THR A 143 -8.05 13.76 4.52
C THR A 143 -9.07 13.54 3.42
N ILE A 144 -9.41 12.28 3.15
CA ILE A 144 -10.48 11.98 2.19
C ILE A 144 -11.83 12.27 2.87
N GLU A 145 -12.60 13.20 2.30
CA GLU A 145 -13.99 13.46 2.71
C GLU A 145 -14.95 12.36 2.20
N THR A 146 -14.57 11.61 1.18
CA THR A 146 -15.35 10.53 0.54
C THR A 146 -15.06 9.11 1.08
N THR A 147 -14.60 9.01 2.34
CA THR A 147 -13.95 7.81 2.93
C THR A 147 -14.83 6.59 3.14
N GLY A 148 -16.13 6.76 3.39
CA GLY A 148 -17.01 5.64 3.77
C GLY A 148 -17.00 4.51 2.73
N LEU A 149 -17.41 4.81 1.49
CA LEU A 149 -17.53 3.81 0.43
C LEU A 149 -16.20 3.14 0.06
N PHE A 150 -15.08 3.87 0.15
CA PHE A 150 -13.75 3.35 -0.16
C PHE A 150 -13.32 2.29 0.84
N PHE A 151 -13.30 2.65 2.13
CA PHE A 151 -12.95 1.70 3.18
C PHE A 151 -13.98 0.59 3.26
N ASP A 152 -15.25 0.89 3.00
CA ASP A 152 -16.28 -0.11 3.07
C ASP A 152 -16.03 -1.23 2.06
N TRP A 153 -15.74 -0.84 0.82
CA TRP A 153 -15.42 -1.79 -0.21
C TRP A 153 -14.17 -2.61 0.15
N HIS A 154 -13.09 -1.99 0.61
CA HIS A 154 -11.85 -2.72 0.90
C HIS A 154 -12.03 -3.69 2.06
N PHE A 155 -12.65 -3.28 3.15
CA PHE A 155 -12.89 -4.17 4.27
C PHE A 155 -13.82 -5.35 3.92
N GLU A 156 -14.75 -5.19 2.98
CA GLU A 156 -15.64 -6.26 2.51
C GLU A 156 -14.99 -7.17 1.46
N ASN A 157 -14.32 -6.57 0.47
CA ASN A 157 -13.96 -7.23 -0.78
C ASN A 157 -12.44 -7.40 -0.97
N ASN A 158 -11.61 -6.66 -0.24
CA ASN A 158 -10.16 -6.75 -0.34
C ASN A 158 -9.60 -7.77 0.68
N ALA A 159 -9.66 -9.06 0.32
CA ALA A 159 -9.22 -10.15 1.18
C ALA A 159 -7.71 -10.22 1.44
N ILE A 160 -6.92 -9.44 0.71
CA ILE A 160 -5.47 -9.38 0.89
C ILE A 160 -5.02 -8.14 1.65
N LEU A 161 -5.95 -7.27 2.09
CA LEU A 161 -5.61 -6.08 2.86
C LEU A 161 -5.03 -6.47 4.22
N GLU A 162 -3.84 -5.97 4.52
CA GLU A 162 -3.13 -6.20 5.78
C GLU A 162 -2.82 -4.88 6.48
N GLU A 163 -2.53 -3.81 5.73
CA GLU A 163 -2.06 -2.54 6.28
C GLU A 163 -2.76 -1.31 5.68
N LEU A 164 -3.07 -0.34 6.54
CA LEU A 164 -3.56 0.99 6.19
C LEU A 164 -2.65 2.03 6.86
N TRP A 165 -2.09 2.95 6.08
CA TRP A 165 -1.26 4.03 6.58
C TRP A 165 -1.97 5.36 6.34
N MET A 166 -2.08 6.16 7.38
CA MET A 166 -2.90 7.37 7.41
C MET A 166 -2.08 8.52 7.98
N PHE A 167 -1.96 9.63 7.27
CA PHE A 167 -1.15 10.76 7.72
C PHE A 167 -1.74 11.57 8.87
N THR A 168 -3.02 11.37 9.19
CA THR A 168 -3.66 12.06 10.32
C THR A 168 -4.41 11.10 11.21
N PHE A 169 -4.33 11.32 12.51
CA PHE A 169 -5.09 10.57 13.50
C PHE A 169 -6.61 10.70 13.27
N ASP A 170 -7.10 11.82 12.75
CA ASP A 170 -8.54 11.97 12.48
C ASP A 170 -9.02 11.08 11.32
N CYS A 171 -8.15 10.78 10.34
CA CYS A 171 -8.45 9.77 9.34
C CYS A 171 -8.49 8.36 9.95
N GLN A 172 -7.55 8.06 10.85
CA GLN A 172 -7.55 6.78 11.57
C GLN A 172 -8.84 6.59 12.37
N LEU A 173 -9.33 7.61 13.06
CA LEU A 173 -10.59 7.55 13.81
C LEU A 173 -11.77 7.13 12.92
N LYS A 174 -11.90 7.72 11.72
CA LYS A 174 -12.96 7.35 10.76
C LYS A 174 -12.84 5.89 10.32
N VAL A 175 -11.61 5.41 10.12
CA VAL A 175 -11.33 4.01 9.76
C VAL A 175 -11.70 3.08 10.92
N ILE A 176 -11.34 3.43 12.16
CA ILE A 176 -11.69 2.67 13.36
C ILE A 176 -13.21 2.61 13.54
N GLU A 177 -13.91 3.73 13.37
CA GLU A 177 -15.37 3.79 13.43
C GLU A 177 -16.03 2.93 12.35
N SER A 178 -15.55 2.99 11.10
CA SER A 178 -16.04 2.11 10.02
C SER A 178 -15.78 0.64 10.35
N TRP A 179 -14.60 0.31 10.90
CA TRP A 179 -14.23 -1.06 11.26
C TRP A 179 -15.09 -1.61 12.41
N LEU A 180 -15.35 -0.81 13.45
CA LEU A 180 -16.16 -1.18 14.63
C LEU A 180 -17.63 -1.46 14.30
N ASN A 181 -18.17 -0.85 13.25
CA ASN A 181 -19.57 -1.00 12.86
C ASN A 181 -19.83 -2.23 11.97
N ARG A 182 -18.82 -3.09 11.76
CA ARG A 182 -18.91 -4.21 10.80
C ARG A 182 -19.38 -5.51 11.46
N PRO A 183 -20.16 -6.33 10.74
CA PRO A 183 -20.58 -7.63 11.25
C PRO A 183 -19.43 -8.65 11.26
N ASN A 184 -18.46 -8.53 10.34
CA ASN A 184 -17.35 -9.48 10.18
C ASN A 184 -16.01 -8.78 9.90
N PRO A 185 -15.46 -8.00 10.84
CA PRO A 185 -14.16 -7.39 10.64
C PRO A 185 -13.04 -8.43 10.63
N ARG A 186 -11.94 -8.03 9.99
CA ARG A 186 -10.70 -8.80 9.87
C ARG A 186 -9.58 -8.06 10.56
N GLU A 187 -8.50 -8.81 10.80
CA GLU A 187 -7.27 -8.27 11.37
C GLU A 187 -6.58 -7.34 10.39
N ILE A 188 -6.32 -6.10 10.82
CA ILE A 188 -5.69 -5.06 10.01
C ILE A 188 -4.79 -4.22 10.91
N THR A 189 -3.68 -3.72 10.35
CA THR A 189 -2.81 -2.75 11.03
C THR A 189 -3.06 -1.34 10.46
N LEU A 190 -3.45 -0.39 11.31
CA LEU A 190 -3.46 1.04 11.04
C LEU A 190 -2.14 1.66 11.49
N LYS A 191 -1.49 2.46 10.66
CA LYS A 191 -0.26 3.19 10.99
C LYS A 191 -0.47 4.68 10.75
N SER A 192 0.16 5.56 11.53
CA SER A 192 0.25 6.99 11.22
C SER A 192 1.67 7.37 10.92
N ASP A 193 1.82 8.34 10.01
CA ASP A 193 3.08 9.04 9.83
C ASP A 193 3.02 10.33 10.67
N LYS A 194 3.97 10.48 11.60
CA LYS A 194 4.28 11.69 12.37
C LYS A 194 3.10 12.61 12.71
N GLU A 195 2.37 12.26 13.77
CA GLU A 195 1.28 13.10 14.28
C GLU A 195 1.83 14.28 15.10
N ILE A 196 1.37 15.50 14.79
CA ILE A 196 1.72 16.75 15.51
C ILE A 196 0.88 16.94 16.79
N LYS A 197 -0.19 16.16 16.96
CA LYS A 197 -1.05 16.23 18.14
C LYS A 197 -0.34 15.72 19.39
N SER A 198 -0.74 16.27 20.54
CA SER A 198 -0.32 15.74 21.83
C SER A 198 -0.72 14.27 21.99
N MET A 199 0.25 13.43 22.37
CA MET A 199 0.06 12.02 22.73
C MET A 199 -1.08 11.81 23.75
N ARG A 200 -1.30 12.75 24.67
CA ARG A 200 -2.39 12.70 25.66
C ARG A 200 -3.78 12.76 25.01
N SER A 201 -3.94 13.57 23.97
CA SER A 201 -5.19 13.72 23.25
C SER A 201 -5.53 12.45 22.46
N VAL A 202 -4.54 11.89 21.76
CA VAL A 202 -4.67 10.61 21.04
C VAL A 202 -5.06 9.49 22.00
N LYS A 203 -4.36 9.37 23.14
CA LYS A 203 -4.65 8.36 24.16
C LYS A 203 -6.07 8.46 24.69
N ALA A 204 -6.55 9.66 25.03
CA ALA A 204 -7.92 9.86 25.53
C ALA A 204 -8.96 9.36 24.52
N LYS A 205 -8.81 9.73 23.24
CA LYS A 205 -9.72 9.28 22.17
C LYS A 205 -9.69 7.76 21.97
N LEU A 206 -8.51 7.13 22.04
CA LEU A 206 -8.40 5.67 21.95
C LEU A 206 -9.10 4.97 23.12
N VAL A 207 -9.01 5.52 24.33
CA VAL A 207 -9.76 5.02 25.50
C VAL A 207 -11.27 5.16 25.29
N ASP A 208 -11.74 6.29 24.76
CA ASP A 208 -13.16 6.51 24.45
C ASP A 208 -13.70 5.50 23.42
N LEU A 209 -12.83 5.00 22.54
CA LEU A 209 -13.14 3.95 21.55
C LEU A 209 -13.09 2.52 22.12
N GLY A 210 -12.80 2.35 23.40
CA GLY A 210 -12.74 1.03 24.05
C GLY A 210 -11.46 0.24 23.74
N VAL A 211 -10.35 0.92 23.44
CA VAL A 211 -9.04 0.25 23.34
C VAL A 211 -8.67 -0.36 24.69
N ASN A 212 -8.47 -1.68 24.70
CA ASN A 212 -8.25 -2.45 25.93
C ASN A 212 -6.77 -2.66 26.25
N GLN A 213 -5.90 -2.58 25.25
CA GLN A 213 -4.45 -2.74 25.39
C GLN A 213 -3.74 -1.62 24.65
N MET A 214 -2.84 -0.93 25.35
CA MET A 214 -2.08 0.19 24.81
C MET A 214 -0.69 0.20 25.42
N ASP A 215 0.32 0.18 24.56
CA ASP A 215 1.71 0.43 24.89
C ASP A 215 2.09 1.84 24.42
N CYS A 216 2.82 2.59 25.25
CA CYS A 216 3.22 3.95 24.97
C CYS A 216 4.74 4.03 24.97
N GLY A 217 5.32 4.07 23.77
CA GLY A 217 6.72 4.39 23.57
C GLY A 217 7.01 5.88 23.78
N LYS A 218 8.28 6.26 23.61
CA LYS A 218 8.71 7.66 23.72
C LYS A 218 8.06 8.54 22.63
N ASP A 219 7.94 7.98 21.43
CA ASP A 219 7.58 8.64 20.18
C ASP A 219 6.42 7.93 19.44
N HIS A 220 5.78 6.95 20.09
CA HIS A 220 4.68 6.22 19.47
C HIS A 220 3.69 5.68 20.51
N ILE A 221 2.48 5.39 20.05
CA ILE A 221 1.49 4.56 20.73
C ILE A 221 1.22 3.34 19.87
N THR A 222 1.29 2.15 20.46
CA THR A 222 0.73 0.93 19.88
C THR A 222 -0.49 0.51 20.67
N ALA A 223 -1.63 0.41 20.01
CA ALA A 223 -2.91 0.03 20.59
C ALA A 223 -3.48 -1.17 19.85
N VAL A 224 -4.15 -2.06 20.59
CA VAL A 224 -4.90 -3.17 20.00
C VAL A 224 -6.36 -3.02 20.39
N LEU A 225 -7.22 -2.95 19.38
CA LEU A 225 -8.66 -2.89 19.53
C LEU A 225 -9.27 -4.23 19.12
N MET A 226 -10.00 -4.86 20.03
CA MET A 226 -10.68 -6.13 19.78
C MET A 226 -12.10 -5.87 19.32
N HIS A 227 -12.52 -6.50 18.23
CA HIS A 227 -13.89 -6.35 17.77
C HIS A 227 -14.86 -7.08 18.71
N PRO A 228 -15.95 -6.43 19.17
CA PRO A 228 -16.82 -7.00 20.20
C PRO A 228 -17.58 -8.26 19.77
N GLN A 229 -17.80 -8.48 18.46
CA GLN A 229 -18.63 -9.58 17.98
C GLN A 229 -17.84 -10.86 17.67
N ASN A 230 -16.63 -10.74 17.14
CA ASN A 230 -15.87 -11.87 16.59
C ASN A 230 -14.42 -11.94 17.08
N GLY A 231 -13.97 -10.98 17.90
CA GLY A 231 -12.61 -10.96 18.43
C GLY A 231 -11.52 -10.64 17.40
N ALA A 232 -11.88 -10.16 16.20
CA ALA A 232 -10.87 -9.69 15.24
C ALA A 232 -10.05 -8.53 15.83
N GLU A 233 -8.75 -8.49 15.56
CA GLU A 233 -7.84 -7.49 16.12
C GLU A 233 -7.56 -6.36 15.13
N LEU A 234 -7.76 -5.11 15.55
CA LEU A 234 -7.26 -3.93 14.84
C LEU A 234 -6.04 -3.41 15.59
N THR A 235 -4.86 -3.57 15.00
CA THR A 235 -3.64 -2.98 15.55
C THR A 235 -3.55 -1.53 15.07
N ILE A 236 -3.35 -0.60 15.99
CA ILE A 236 -3.25 0.84 15.72
C ILE A 236 -1.87 1.29 16.19
N LEU A 237 -1.05 1.75 15.26
CA LEU A 237 0.24 2.37 15.50
C LEU A 237 0.12 3.85 15.20
N VAL A 238 0.39 4.69 16.19
CA VAL A 238 0.44 6.14 16.04
C VAL A 238 1.86 6.60 16.34
N GLU A 239 2.58 7.09 15.34
CA GLU A 239 3.90 7.69 15.51
C GLU A 239 3.77 9.21 15.72
N PHE A 240 4.58 9.79 16.59
CA PHE A 240 4.61 11.22 16.93
C PHE A 240 5.95 11.81 16.55
N GLU A 241 5.96 13.05 16.07
CA GLU A 241 7.20 13.80 15.90
C GLU A 241 7.65 14.34 17.27
N LEU A 242 8.82 13.90 17.75
CA LEU A 242 9.42 14.44 18.96
C LEU A 242 9.90 15.87 18.65
N ASP A 243 9.17 16.87 19.14
CA ASP A 243 9.70 18.22 19.18
C ASP A 243 10.77 18.28 20.28
N ASP A 244 12.04 18.23 19.86
CA ASP A 244 13.21 18.33 20.76
C ASP A 244 13.21 19.63 21.60
N ASN A 245 12.30 20.58 21.32
CA ASN A 245 12.17 21.85 22.03
C ASN A 245 11.25 21.83 23.27
N TYR A 246 10.66 20.68 23.65
CA TYR A 246 9.69 20.58 24.75
C TYR A 246 10.12 19.74 25.96
N TRP A 247 11.42 19.51 26.15
CA TRP A 247 11.98 18.89 27.37
C TRP A 247 12.68 19.90 28.27
#